data_AF-A0A7S2PRF2-F1
#
_entry.id   AF-A0A7S2PRF2-F1
#
_cell.length_a   1.000
_cell.length_b   1.000
_cell.length_c   1.000
_cell.angle_alpha   90.00
_cell.angle_beta   90.00
_cell.angle_gamma   90.00
#
_symmetry.space_group_name_H-M   'P 1'
#
loop_
_entity.id
_entity.type
_entity.pdbx_description
1 polymer ?
#
loop_
_entity_poly.entity_id
_entity_poly.type
_entity_poly.pdbx_seq_one_letter_code
_entity_poly.pdbx_strand_id
1 'polypeptide(L)'
;HIAMIINNTNNNNNNNSDVLFEIEFISGVNQRTIRNRVGMLQCAHRANLLPLEEYRALRPILDSESSNNVKFNITEVLTNADVQIPDPEHRHGSKQDLELYYSEELWRKGKSLNRDRAVLACTFAHLMAMRKCVEGDDANFDVILEDNVRMCRDFVACAGRIALRRKRDVADLMYFGWLGSIKNLNWVIHTHSKKSEFEHSDTFSFPTIADYGDACTRAAGVGGTALWGAYAYHINKAAYEAIISALRNDVGGLLWKGKRMRAYVAKPIDKIMPRRVMAAGLKVRVVKQPVIFRAPMLTSRIHTQWDAEFCKSTDLQLKSIYGAADNDWDDVWLTDEEHCVVKYQRENGEW
;
A
#
# COMPACT_ATOMS: atom_id res chain seq x y z
N HIS A 1 7.99 -3.82 -8.37
CA HIS A 1 6.87 -4.68 -8.81
C HIS A 1 6.01 -4.96 -7.60
N ILE A 2 4.75 -5.32 -7.80
CA ILE A 2 3.89 -5.82 -6.71
C ILE A 2 3.60 -7.27 -7.06
N ALA A 3 3.96 -8.19 -6.18
CA ALA A 3 3.67 -9.61 -6.32
C ALA A 3 2.33 -9.91 -5.65
N MET A 4 1.54 -10.79 -6.25
CA MET A 4 0.34 -11.37 -5.69
C MET A 4 0.62 -12.83 -5.38
N ILE A 5 0.20 -13.30 -4.20
CA ILE A 5 0.18 -14.74 -3.91
C ILE A 5 -1.28 -15.20 -3.92
N ILE A 6 -1.55 -16.18 -4.78
CA ILE A 6 -2.79 -16.96 -4.84
C ILE A 6 -2.45 -18.34 -4.26
N ASN A 7 -3.11 -18.72 -3.17
CA ASN A 7 -3.00 -20.08 -2.66
C ASN A 7 -4.07 -20.94 -3.33
N ASN A 8 -3.64 -21.87 -4.17
CA ASN A 8 -4.55 -22.80 -4.83
C ASN A 8 -4.88 -23.97 -3.88
N THR A 9 -5.79 -23.74 -2.94
CA THR A 9 -6.19 -24.77 -1.94
C THR A 9 -7.23 -25.78 -2.45
N ASN A 10 -7.48 -25.85 -3.77
CA ASN A 10 -8.56 -26.66 -4.34
C ASN A 10 -8.10 -27.90 -5.13
N ASN A 11 -6.97 -28.53 -4.80
CA ASN A 11 -6.73 -29.92 -5.21
C ASN A 11 -7.17 -30.88 -4.11
N ASN A 12 -8.50 -31.03 -4.00
CA ASN A 12 -9.15 -31.98 -3.10
C ASN A 12 -9.08 -33.44 -3.58
N ASN A 13 -8.16 -33.79 -4.49
CA ASN A 13 -8.01 -35.16 -4.98
C ASN A 13 -6.53 -35.47 -5.25
N ASN A 14 -6.05 -36.51 -4.56
CA ASN A 14 -4.78 -37.23 -4.70
C ASN A 14 -3.68 -36.88 -3.67
N ASN A 15 -3.13 -37.95 -3.11
CA ASN A 15 -2.19 -38.07 -1.99
C ASN A 15 -0.78 -37.45 -2.23
N ASN A 16 -0.64 -36.40 -3.03
CA ASN A 16 0.60 -35.62 -3.12
C ASN A 16 0.37 -34.23 -2.53
N SER A 17 0.90 -34.03 -1.33
CA SER A 17 0.85 -32.79 -0.55
C SER A 17 1.83 -31.73 -1.05
N ASP A 18 1.86 -31.47 -2.36
CA ASP A 18 2.62 -30.35 -2.90
C ASP A 18 1.78 -29.08 -2.73
N VAL A 19 2.18 -28.24 -1.76
CA VAL A 19 1.60 -26.92 -1.59
C VAL A 19 2.05 -26.06 -2.77
N LEU A 20 1.19 -25.90 -3.77
CA LEU A 20 1.44 -25.06 -4.93
C LEU A 20 1.02 -23.62 -4.63
N PHE A 21 2.02 -22.74 -4.56
CA PHE A 21 1.81 -21.29 -4.58
C PHE A 21 1.80 -20.80 -6.02
N GLU A 22 0.77 -20.06 -6.38
CA GLU A 22 0.78 -19.30 -7.63
C GLU A 22 1.15 -17.85 -7.30
N ILE A 23 2.23 -17.38 -7.93
CA ILE A 23 2.70 -16.01 -7.78
C ILE A 23 2.45 -15.29 -9.10
N GLU A 24 1.64 -14.25 -9.06
CA GLU A 24 1.43 -13.38 -10.20
C GLU A 24 2.06 -12.01 -9.95
N PHE A 25 2.87 -11.54 -10.90
CA PHE A 25 3.50 -10.23 -10.80
C PHE A 25 2.67 -9.15 -11.50
N ILE A 26 2.35 -8.10 -10.76
CA ILE A 26 1.70 -6.90 -11.27
C ILE A 26 2.78 -5.86 -11.52
N SER A 27 2.85 -5.40 -12.78
CA SER A 27 3.81 -4.37 -13.17
C SER A 27 3.58 -3.11 -12.34
N GLY A 28 4.66 -2.62 -11.72
CA GLY A 28 4.63 -1.35 -11.02
C GLY A 28 4.48 -0.17 -11.97
N VAL A 29 4.26 1.03 -11.41
CA VAL A 29 4.25 2.27 -12.19
C VAL A 29 5.62 2.94 -12.10
N ASN A 30 6.24 3.21 -13.24
CA ASN A 30 7.48 3.97 -13.27
C ASN A 30 7.18 5.46 -13.04
N GLN A 31 7.89 6.10 -12.10
CA GLN A 31 7.73 7.54 -11.87
C GLN A 31 7.96 8.40 -13.12
N ARG A 32 8.73 7.93 -14.10
CA ARG A 32 8.94 8.64 -15.38
C ARG A 32 7.67 8.65 -16.23
N THR A 33 6.88 7.58 -16.21
CA THR A 33 5.62 7.45 -16.97
C THR A 33 4.65 8.55 -16.58
N ILE A 34 4.54 8.87 -15.29
CA ILE A 34 3.59 9.88 -14.80
C ILE A 34 4.19 11.31 -14.75
N ARG A 35 5.27 11.59 -15.49
CA ARG A 35 5.80 12.95 -15.66
C ARG A 35 4.99 13.79 -16.62
N ASN A 36 4.45 13.16 -17.67
CA ASN A 36 3.60 13.81 -18.64
C ASN A 36 2.12 13.55 -18.32
N ARG A 37 1.25 14.36 -18.94
CA ARG A 37 -0.19 14.33 -18.71
C ARG A 37 -0.81 12.99 -19.10
N VAL A 38 -0.45 12.49 -20.29
CA VAL A 38 -1.00 11.24 -20.84
C VAL A 38 -0.71 10.08 -19.91
N GLY A 39 0.56 9.85 -19.58
CA GLY A 39 0.98 8.74 -18.73
C GLY A 39 0.41 8.84 -17.30
N MET A 40 0.22 10.05 -16.76
CA MET A 40 -0.46 10.22 -15.47
C MET A 40 -1.94 9.81 -15.55
N LEU A 41 -2.67 10.25 -16.57
CA LEU A 41 -4.10 9.93 -16.73
C LEU A 41 -4.33 8.47 -17.10
N GLN A 42 -3.47 7.86 -17.91
CA GLN A 42 -3.48 6.42 -18.17
C GLN A 42 -3.28 5.62 -16.88
N CYS A 43 -2.32 6.01 -16.03
CA CYS A 43 -2.11 5.35 -14.74
C CYS A 43 -3.29 5.57 -13.79
N ALA A 44 -3.88 6.77 -13.77
CA ALA A 44 -5.08 7.05 -12.97
C ALA A 44 -6.27 6.20 -13.42
N HIS A 45 -6.48 6.02 -14.73
CA HIS A 45 -7.51 5.14 -15.26
C HIS A 45 -7.28 3.68 -14.88
N ARG A 46 -6.07 3.16 -15.08
CA ARG A 46 -5.71 1.78 -14.69
C ARG A 46 -5.90 1.54 -13.18
N ALA A 47 -5.59 2.54 -12.35
CA ALA A 47 -5.83 2.55 -10.90
C ALA A 47 -7.30 2.76 -10.50
N ASN A 48 -8.23 2.82 -11.46
CA ASN A 48 -9.67 3.05 -11.27
C ASN A 48 -9.99 4.40 -10.62
N LEU A 49 -9.13 5.41 -10.78
CA LEU A 49 -9.35 6.76 -10.23
C LEU A 49 -10.03 7.68 -11.24
N LEU A 50 -9.74 7.54 -12.53
CA LEU A 50 -10.37 8.36 -13.54
C LEU A 50 -11.84 7.93 -13.72
N PRO A 51 -12.83 8.85 -13.65
CA PRO A 51 -14.21 8.52 -13.97
C PRO A 51 -14.34 7.98 -15.40
N LEU A 52 -15.28 7.05 -15.61
CA LEU A 52 -15.33 6.26 -16.85
C LEU A 52 -15.70 7.13 -18.07
N GLU A 53 -16.62 8.06 -17.87
CA GLU A 53 -17.06 9.06 -18.83
C GLU A 53 -15.90 9.98 -19.26
N GLU A 54 -15.11 10.48 -18.30
CA GLU A 54 -13.91 11.28 -18.61
C GLU A 54 -12.90 10.45 -19.41
N TYR A 55 -12.64 9.20 -19.00
CA TYR A 55 -11.72 8.34 -19.73
C TYR A 55 -12.20 8.07 -21.16
N ARG A 56 -13.49 7.76 -21.37
CA ARG A 56 -14.05 7.50 -22.70
C ARG A 56 -13.83 8.67 -23.65
N ALA A 57 -14.08 9.89 -23.18
CA ALA A 57 -13.84 11.11 -23.96
C ALA A 57 -12.35 11.36 -24.25
N LEU A 58 -11.48 11.08 -23.28
CA LEU A 58 -10.04 11.28 -23.42
C LEU A 58 -9.33 10.12 -24.17
N ARG A 59 -9.95 8.94 -24.27
CA ARG A 59 -9.36 7.70 -24.79
C ARG A 59 -8.67 7.87 -26.15
N PRO A 60 -9.27 8.53 -27.17
CA PRO A 60 -8.62 8.68 -28.48
C PRO A 60 -7.25 9.39 -28.41
N ILE A 61 -7.07 10.27 -27.43
CA ILE A 61 -5.82 10.99 -27.19
C ILE A 61 -4.89 10.13 -26.33
N LEU A 62 -5.42 9.52 -25.27
CA LEU A 62 -4.61 8.76 -24.31
C LEU A 62 -4.04 7.48 -24.92
N ASP A 63 -4.76 6.82 -25.81
CA ASP A 63 -4.34 5.53 -26.38
C ASP A 63 -3.57 5.70 -27.71
N SER A 64 -3.39 6.94 -28.20
CA SER A 64 -2.62 7.22 -29.41
C SER A 64 -1.12 6.95 -29.20
N GLU A 65 -0.47 6.24 -30.12
CA GLU A 65 0.98 5.97 -30.06
C GLU A 65 1.82 7.27 -30.11
N SER A 66 1.29 8.32 -30.73
CA SER A 66 1.92 9.64 -30.88
C SER A 66 1.71 10.57 -29.66
N SER A 67 0.98 10.11 -28.64
CA SER A 67 0.45 10.93 -27.55
C SER A 67 1.50 11.55 -26.63
N ASN A 68 2.73 11.03 -26.59
CA ASN A 68 3.77 11.50 -25.65
C ASN A 68 4.13 12.99 -25.79
N ASN A 69 3.82 13.62 -26.94
CA ASN A 69 4.08 15.05 -27.19
C ASN A 69 2.82 15.88 -27.51
N VAL A 70 1.63 15.29 -27.44
CA VAL A 70 0.39 16.00 -27.80
C VAL A 70 0.02 16.98 -26.69
N LYS A 71 0.04 18.27 -27.02
CA LYS A 71 -0.61 19.29 -26.19
C LYS A 71 -2.09 19.28 -26.51
N PHE A 72 -2.92 18.99 -25.51
CA PHE A 72 -4.37 19.11 -25.60
C PHE A 72 -4.89 19.90 -24.39
N ASN A 73 -6.15 20.31 -24.42
CA ASN A 73 -6.84 20.92 -23.29
C ASN A 73 -7.88 19.92 -22.76
N ILE A 74 -7.73 19.46 -21.51
CA ILE A 74 -8.65 18.45 -20.93
C ILE A 74 -10.07 19.00 -20.90
N THR A 75 -10.25 20.23 -20.41
CA THR A 75 -11.56 20.88 -20.27
C THR A 75 -12.26 20.97 -21.62
N GLU A 76 -11.55 21.40 -22.66
CA GLU A 76 -12.11 21.51 -24.02
C GLU A 76 -12.58 20.15 -24.55
N VAL A 77 -11.75 19.11 -24.41
CA VAL A 77 -12.09 17.74 -24.86
C VAL A 77 -13.32 17.21 -24.13
N LEU A 78 -13.39 17.40 -22.81
CA LEU A 78 -14.49 16.90 -22.00
C LEU A 78 -15.79 17.67 -22.23
N THR A 79 -15.71 18.99 -22.36
CA THR A 79 -16.87 19.83 -22.72
C THR A 79 -17.40 19.49 -24.10
N ASN A 80 -16.55 19.26 -25.10
CA ASN A 80 -16.98 18.85 -26.45
C ASN A 80 -17.61 17.44 -26.49
N ALA A 81 -17.36 16.61 -25.48
CA ALA A 81 -17.92 15.29 -25.34
C ALA A 81 -19.15 15.26 -24.38
N ASP A 82 -19.69 16.43 -24.02
CA ASP A 82 -20.82 16.61 -23.11
C ASP A 82 -20.64 15.94 -21.73
N VAL A 83 -19.39 15.71 -21.32
CA VAL A 83 -19.09 15.14 -20.00
C VAL A 83 -19.43 16.19 -18.94
N GLN A 84 -20.22 15.80 -17.95
CA GLN A 84 -20.59 16.69 -16.85
C GLN A 84 -19.50 16.72 -15.79
N ILE A 85 -19.25 17.89 -15.21
CA ILE A 85 -18.44 17.99 -14.00
C ILE A 85 -19.22 17.29 -12.88
N PRO A 86 -18.58 16.40 -12.08
CA PRO A 86 -19.30 15.71 -11.02
C PRO A 86 -19.85 16.69 -9.99
N ASP A 87 -20.99 16.34 -9.40
CA ASP A 87 -21.72 17.15 -8.43
C ASP A 87 -20.79 17.64 -7.28
N PRO A 88 -20.67 18.98 -7.09
CA PRO A 88 -19.87 19.56 -6.02
C PRO A 88 -20.26 19.08 -4.61
N GLU A 89 -21.52 18.69 -4.35
CA GLU A 89 -21.96 18.24 -3.02
C GLU A 89 -21.23 16.97 -2.56
N HIS A 90 -20.81 16.14 -3.52
CA HIS A 90 -20.16 14.87 -3.27
C HIS A 90 -18.63 14.96 -3.40
N ARG A 91 -18.07 16.16 -3.64
CA ARG A 91 -16.65 16.38 -3.83
C ARG A 91 -16.03 17.24 -2.73
N HIS A 92 -14.73 17.04 -2.52
CA HIS A 92 -13.94 17.78 -1.56
C HIS A 92 -12.83 18.56 -2.27
N GLY A 93 -12.69 19.85 -1.92
CA GLY A 93 -11.66 20.71 -2.51
C GLY A 93 -11.90 22.19 -2.22
N SER A 94 -11.03 23.03 -2.78
CA SER A 94 -11.31 24.47 -2.84
C SER A 94 -12.46 24.75 -3.82
N LYS A 95 -13.09 25.94 -3.75
CA LYS A 95 -14.12 26.33 -4.73
C LYS A 95 -13.65 26.17 -6.17
N GLN A 96 -12.39 26.52 -6.44
CA GLN A 96 -11.81 26.36 -7.78
C GLN A 96 -11.60 24.89 -8.17
N ASP A 97 -11.34 23.99 -7.22
CA ASP A 97 -11.18 22.57 -7.51
C ASP A 97 -12.52 21.90 -7.87
N LEU A 98 -13.60 22.31 -7.20
CA LEU A 98 -14.95 21.79 -7.44
C LEU A 98 -15.49 22.12 -8.83
N GLU A 99 -14.98 23.18 -9.46
CA GLU A 99 -15.30 23.60 -10.83
C GLU A 99 -14.51 22.85 -11.92
N LEU A 100 -13.62 21.91 -11.55
CA LEU A 100 -12.78 21.18 -12.50
C LEU A 100 -13.22 19.73 -12.63
N TYR A 101 -13.12 19.18 -13.85
CA TYR A 101 -13.09 17.72 -14.06
C TYR A 101 -12.00 17.06 -13.22
N TYR A 102 -12.22 15.80 -12.83
CA TYR A 102 -11.28 15.06 -11.99
C TYR A 102 -9.90 14.96 -12.63
N SER A 103 -9.84 14.62 -13.93
CA SER A 103 -8.59 14.55 -14.70
C SER A 103 -7.81 15.85 -14.73
N GLU A 104 -8.49 16.98 -14.88
CA GLU A 104 -7.87 18.30 -14.92
C GLU A 104 -7.36 18.70 -13.53
N GLU A 105 -8.13 18.47 -12.47
CA GLU A 105 -7.70 18.69 -11.08
C GLU A 105 -6.46 17.84 -10.75
N LEU A 106 -6.52 16.53 -11.03
CA LEU A 106 -5.43 15.59 -10.79
C LEU A 106 -4.17 16.02 -11.53
N TRP A 107 -4.27 16.39 -12.81
CA TRP A 107 -3.11 16.84 -13.58
C TRP A 107 -2.54 18.17 -13.06
N ARG A 108 -3.39 19.15 -12.74
CA ARG A 108 -2.95 20.45 -12.20
C ARG A 108 -2.18 20.31 -10.90
N LYS A 109 -2.65 19.45 -10.00
CA LYS A 109 -1.98 19.17 -8.72
C LYS A 109 -0.73 18.31 -8.95
N GLY A 110 -0.85 17.26 -9.77
CA GLY A 110 0.18 16.25 -10.04
C GLY A 110 1.39 16.75 -10.84
N LYS A 111 1.22 17.70 -11.77
CA LYS A 111 2.34 18.22 -12.58
C LYS A 111 3.46 18.86 -11.73
N SER A 112 3.10 19.37 -10.55
CA SER A 112 4.04 20.01 -9.63
C SER A 112 4.80 19.03 -8.72
N LEU A 113 4.47 17.73 -8.76
CA LEU A 113 5.14 16.72 -7.96
C LEU A 113 6.61 16.63 -8.38
N ASN A 114 7.52 16.80 -7.41
CA ASN A 114 8.96 16.66 -7.63
C ASN A 114 9.37 15.20 -7.39
N ARG A 115 10.09 14.95 -6.29
CA ARG A 115 10.50 13.61 -5.85
C ARG A 115 9.30 12.75 -5.43
N ASP A 116 8.23 13.36 -4.93
CA ASP A 116 6.97 12.68 -4.55
C ASP A 116 6.21 12.03 -5.71
N ARG A 117 6.67 12.22 -6.95
CA ARG A 117 6.12 11.47 -8.08
C ARG A 117 6.30 9.97 -7.90
N ALA A 118 7.41 9.53 -7.31
CA ALA A 118 7.61 8.11 -7.03
C ALA A 118 6.63 7.59 -5.97
N VAL A 119 6.26 8.40 -4.97
CA VAL A 119 5.22 8.06 -3.99
C VAL A 119 3.86 7.89 -4.69
N LEU A 120 3.47 8.83 -5.57
CA LEU A 120 2.22 8.69 -6.35
C LEU A 120 2.24 7.45 -7.25
N ALA A 121 3.39 7.15 -7.88
CA ALA A 121 3.53 5.96 -8.70
C ALA A 121 3.36 4.67 -7.87
N CYS A 122 3.90 4.63 -6.65
CA CYS A 122 3.67 3.54 -5.70
C CYS A 122 2.18 3.42 -5.36
N THR A 123 1.51 4.54 -5.03
CA THR A 123 0.07 4.57 -4.78
C THR A 123 -0.73 4.01 -5.96
N PHE A 124 -0.44 4.43 -7.19
CA PHE A 124 -1.10 3.88 -8.38
C PHE A 124 -0.84 2.38 -8.56
N ALA A 125 0.39 1.91 -8.32
CA ALA A 125 0.71 0.49 -8.42
C ALA A 125 -0.13 -0.35 -7.45
N HIS A 126 -0.27 0.08 -6.19
CA HIS A 126 -1.11 -0.62 -5.22
C HIS A 126 -2.59 -0.58 -5.59
N LEU A 127 -3.12 0.56 -6.04
CA LEU A 127 -4.53 0.62 -6.47
C LEU A 127 -4.80 -0.27 -7.69
N MET A 128 -3.86 -0.38 -8.63
CA MET A 128 -3.94 -1.34 -9.74
C MET A 128 -3.90 -2.79 -9.25
N ALA A 129 -3.04 -3.08 -8.27
CA ALA A 129 -2.94 -4.41 -7.68
C ALA A 129 -4.25 -4.80 -6.98
N MET A 130 -4.77 -3.93 -6.11
CA MET A 130 -6.06 -4.14 -5.45
C MET A 130 -7.19 -4.36 -6.46
N ARG A 131 -7.28 -3.50 -7.48
CA ARG A 131 -8.29 -3.60 -8.54
C ARG A 131 -8.27 -5.00 -9.16
N LYS A 132 -7.10 -5.45 -9.61
CA LYS A 132 -6.95 -6.76 -10.23
C LYS A 132 -7.41 -7.88 -9.30
N CYS A 133 -7.03 -7.79 -8.03
CA CYS A 133 -7.34 -8.80 -7.01
C CYS A 133 -8.83 -8.86 -6.64
N VAL A 134 -9.57 -7.74 -6.71
CA VAL A 134 -10.97 -7.67 -6.25
C VAL A 134 -12.01 -7.61 -7.38
N GLU A 135 -11.61 -7.22 -8.59
CA GLU A 135 -12.48 -7.17 -9.78
C GLU A 135 -12.25 -8.34 -10.74
N GLY A 136 -11.17 -9.13 -10.58
CA GLY A 136 -10.89 -10.28 -11.43
C GLY A 136 -11.88 -11.44 -11.23
N ASP A 137 -12.01 -12.29 -12.25
CA ASP A 137 -12.84 -13.51 -12.22
C ASP A 137 -12.39 -14.46 -11.08
N ASP A 138 -11.10 -14.41 -10.73
CA ASP A 138 -10.48 -15.11 -9.61
C ASP A 138 -10.26 -14.17 -8.41
N ALA A 139 -11.33 -13.60 -7.85
CA ALA A 139 -11.27 -12.80 -6.61
C ALA A 139 -10.80 -13.59 -5.35
N ASN A 140 -10.16 -14.73 -5.56
CA ASN A 140 -9.63 -15.65 -4.57
C ASN A 140 -8.10 -15.52 -4.47
N PHE A 141 -7.63 -14.37 -3.99
CA PHE A 141 -6.21 -14.14 -3.67
C PHE A 141 -6.01 -14.10 -2.15
N ASP A 142 -4.82 -14.47 -1.67
CA ASP A 142 -4.52 -14.45 -0.24
C ASP A 142 -3.89 -13.16 0.20
N VAL A 143 -2.85 -12.72 -0.50
CA VAL A 143 -2.07 -11.57 -0.06
C VAL A 143 -1.45 -10.84 -1.25
N ILE A 144 -1.49 -9.51 -1.17
CA ILE A 144 -0.73 -8.60 -2.03
C ILE A 144 0.57 -8.27 -1.31
N LEU A 145 1.70 -8.47 -2.00
CA LEU A 145 3.06 -8.28 -1.50
C LEU A 145 3.83 -7.28 -2.36
N GLU A 146 4.65 -6.44 -1.74
CA GLU A 146 5.73 -5.77 -2.48
C GLU A 146 6.81 -6.79 -2.86
N ASP A 147 7.57 -6.54 -3.93
CA ASP A 147 8.69 -7.39 -4.34
C ASP A 147 9.87 -7.39 -3.35
N ASN A 148 9.75 -6.56 -2.32
CA ASN A 148 10.82 -6.20 -1.42
C ASN A 148 10.69 -6.80 -0.01
N VAL A 149 9.84 -7.82 0.09
CA VAL A 149 9.50 -8.50 1.33
C VAL A 149 9.90 -9.96 1.25
N ARG A 150 10.02 -10.60 2.41
CA ARG A 150 10.31 -12.03 2.55
C ARG A 150 9.40 -12.65 3.60
N MET A 151 9.10 -13.93 3.42
CA MET A 151 8.37 -14.73 4.40
C MET A 151 9.36 -15.45 5.31
N CYS A 152 8.89 -15.99 6.44
CA CYS A 152 9.70 -16.98 7.17
C CYS A 152 9.98 -18.22 6.29
N ARG A 153 11.10 -18.91 6.55
CA ARG A 153 11.53 -20.12 5.85
C ARG A 153 10.51 -21.26 5.89
N ASP A 154 9.70 -21.34 6.94
CA ASP A 154 8.56 -22.24 6.98
C ASP A 154 7.38 -21.66 6.18
N PHE A 155 7.49 -21.77 4.85
CA PHE A 155 6.50 -21.29 3.89
C PHE A 155 5.11 -21.87 4.13
N VAL A 156 5.04 -23.17 4.41
CA VAL A 156 3.78 -23.88 4.59
C VAL A 156 3.08 -23.38 5.84
N ALA A 157 3.80 -23.21 6.96
CA ALA A 157 3.21 -22.63 8.16
C ALA A 157 2.84 -21.16 7.99
N CYS A 158 3.61 -20.36 7.24
CA CYS A 158 3.26 -18.98 6.95
C CYS A 158 1.99 -18.87 6.11
N ALA A 159 1.89 -19.63 5.03
CA ALA A 159 0.70 -19.69 4.19
C ALA A 159 -0.52 -20.20 4.95
N GLY A 160 -0.36 -21.26 5.74
CA GLY A 160 -1.40 -21.78 6.63
C GLY A 160 -1.89 -20.71 7.60
N ARG A 161 -0.98 -19.92 8.20
CA ARG A 161 -1.34 -18.80 9.07
C ARG A 161 -2.08 -17.68 8.33
N ILE A 162 -1.67 -17.33 7.10
CA ILE A 162 -2.36 -16.34 6.27
C ILE A 162 -3.79 -16.81 5.99
N ALA A 163 -3.95 -18.01 5.44
CA ALA A 163 -5.25 -18.58 5.08
C ALA A 163 -6.18 -18.73 6.30
N LEU A 164 -5.64 -19.20 7.43
CA LEU A 164 -6.39 -19.35 8.68
C LEU A 164 -6.90 -18.02 9.19
N ARG A 165 -6.06 -16.98 9.21
CA ARG A 165 -6.42 -15.63 9.70
C ARG A 165 -7.44 -14.96 8.79
N ARG A 166 -7.32 -15.12 7.45
CA ARG A 166 -8.34 -14.66 6.50
C ARG A 166 -9.72 -15.27 6.77
N LYS A 167 -9.76 -16.55 7.13
CA LYS A 167 -11.01 -17.27 7.40
C LYS A 167 -11.60 -16.95 8.77
N ARG A 168 -10.76 -16.74 9.80
CA ARG A 168 -11.20 -16.55 11.18
C ARG A 168 -11.54 -15.09 11.50
N ASP A 169 -10.71 -14.15 11.07
CA ASP A 169 -10.82 -12.76 11.47
C ASP A 169 -11.58 -11.94 10.42
N VAL A 170 -12.76 -11.45 10.80
CA VAL A 170 -13.58 -10.58 9.95
C VAL A 170 -12.88 -9.22 9.80
N ALA A 171 -12.16 -9.05 8.70
CA ALA A 171 -11.47 -7.81 8.33
C ALA A 171 -11.72 -7.46 6.85
N ASP A 172 -11.93 -6.17 6.58
CA ASP A 172 -12.04 -5.65 5.22
C ASP A 172 -10.66 -5.30 4.65
N LEU A 173 -9.72 -4.97 5.53
CA LEU A 173 -8.30 -4.81 5.23
C LEU A 173 -7.47 -5.47 6.35
N MET A 174 -6.59 -6.39 6.00
CA MET A 174 -5.74 -7.13 6.94
C MET A 174 -4.27 -7.04 6.57
N TYR A 175 -3.44 -6.56 7.51
CA TYR A 175 -2.00 -6.50 7.35
C TYR A 175 -1.32 -7.76 7.90
N PHE A 176 -0.54 -8.44 7.05
CA PHE A 176 0.27 -9.63 7.38
C PHE A 176 1.73 -9.31 7.68
N GLY A 177 2.17 -8.14 7.22
CA GLY A 177 3.41 -7.48 7.60
C GLY A 177 3.12 -6.01 7.84
N TRP A 178 3.79 -5.45 8.84
CA TRP A 178 3.68 -4.05 9.23
C TRP A 178 5.05 -3.56 9.72
N LEU A 179 5.35 -2.27 9.59
CA LEU A 179 6.53 -1.67 10.22
C LEU A 179 6.06 -0.54 11.13
N GLY A 180 6.98 0.08 11.87
CA GLY A 180 6.77 1.29 12.67
C GLY A 180 8.13 1.94 12.90
N SER A 181 8.21 3.14 13.46
CA SER A 181 9.48 3.56 14.09
C SER A 181 9.76 2.64 15.26
N ILE A 182 11.02 2.49 15.68
CA ILE A 182 11.37 1.67 16.86
C ILE A 182 10.51 2.00 18.09
N LYS A 183 10.24 3.28 18.32
CA LYS A 183 9.36 3.72 19.42
C LYS A 183 7.93 3.20 19.26
N ASN A 184 7.35 3.33 18.06
CA ASN A 184 5.98 2.88 17.80
C ASN A 184 5.87 1.36 17.85
N LEU A 185 6.85 0.65 17.28
CA LEU A 185 6.90 -0.81 17.32
C LEU A 185 6.97 -1.36 18.74
N ASN A 186 7.82 -0.77 19.60
CA ASN A 186 7.87 -1.15 21.01
C ASN A 186 6.52 -0.99 21.70
N TRP A 187 5.79 0.10 21.42
CA TRP A 187 4.42 0.27 21.92
C TRP A 187 3.48 -0.81 21.38
N VAL A 188 3.50 -1.07 20.07
CA VAL A 188 2.60 -2.06 19.45
C VAL A 188 2.85 -3.45 20.04
N ILE A 189 4.12 -3.84 20.14
CA ILE A 189 4.55 -5.13 20.66
C ILE A 189 4.15 -5.26 22.13
N HIS A 190 4.38 -4.23 22.94
CA HIS A 190 4.04 -4.24 24.36
C HIS A 190 2.53 -4.28 24.60
N THR A 191 1.76 -3.50 23.84
CA THR A 191 0.31 -3.31 24.05
C THR A 191 -0.51 -4.42 23.41
N HIS A 192 -0.10 -4.91 22.23
CA HIS A 192 -0.93 -5.81 21.41
C HIS A 192 -0.31 -7.18 21.15
N SER A 193 1.02 -7.33 21.19
CA SER A 193 1.67 -8.62 20.89
C SER A 193 1.97 -9.48 22.12
N LYS A 194 1.91 -8.93 23.34
CA LYS A 194 2.01 -9.75 24.55
C LYS A 194 0.79 -10.67 24.63
N LYS A 195 1.04 -11.98 24.70
CA LYS A 195 0.01 -12.99 24.96
C LYS A 195 -0.65 -12.68 26.30
N SER A 196 -1.81 -12.01 26.28
CA SER A 196 -2.72 -12.20 27.40
C SER A 196 -3.24 -13.63 27.25
N GLU A 197 -3.14 -14.44 28.31
CA GLU A 197 -3.61 -15.83 28.33
C GLU A 197 -5.12 -15.97 28.01
N PHE A 198 -5.83 -14.85 27.87
CA PHE A 198 -7.27 -14.76 27.70
C PHE A 198 -7.70 -14.24 26.32
N GLU A 199 -6.80 -13.69 25.50
CA GLU A 199 -7.16 -13.18 24.17
C GLU A 199 -7.08 -14.25 23.09
N HIS A 200 -8.25 -14.65 22.58
CA HIS A 200 -8.41 -15.66 21.54
C HIS A 200 -8.11 -15.15 20.12
N SER A 201 -7.80 -13.87 19.96
CA SER A 201 -7.58 -13.22 18.66
C SER A 201 -6.10 -13.09 18.33
N ASP A 202 -5.69 -13.63 17.18
CA ASP A 202 -4.34 -13.50 16.60
C ASP A 202 -4.09 -12.14 15.91
N THR A 203 -5.12 -11.29 15.88
CA THR A 203 -5.08 -9.93 15.33
C THR A 203 -5.46 -8.88 16.36
N PHE A 204 -5.14 -7.62 16.06
CA PHE A 204 -5.60 -6.44 16.76
C PHE A 204 -6.13 -5.39 15.75
N SER A 205 -6.92 -4.43 16.22
CA SER A 205 -7.43 -3.35 15.36
C SER A 205 -6.31 -2.40 14.96
N PHE A 206 -6.34 -1.88 13.73
CA PHE A 206 -5.34 -0.93 13.28
C PHE A 206 -5.32 0.29 14.20
N PRO A 207 -4.15 0.67 14.75
CA PRO A 207 -4.12 1.63 15.82
C PRO A 207 -4.17 3.06 15.25
N THR A 208 -5.03 3.88 15.83
CA THR A 208 -5.36 5.25 15.44
C THR A 208 -4.62 6.26 16.31
N ILE A 209 -4.68 7.55 15.96
CA ILE A 209 -4.09 8.62 16.77
C ILE A 209 -4.67 8.63 18.20
N ALA A 210 -5.94 8.23 18.37
CA ALA A 210 -6.58 8.18 19.68
C ALA A 210 -5.95 7.10 20.60
N ASP A 211 -5.43 6.01 20.03
CA ASP A 211 -4.90 4.88 20.81
C ASP A 211 -3.52 5.15 21.43
N TYR A 212 -2.72 6.04 20.83
CA TYR A 212 -1.34 6.33 21.30
C TYR A 212 -1.25 7.44 22.34
N GLY A 213 -2.33 8.22 22.53
CA GLY A 213 -2.35 9.38 23.40
C GLY A 213 -1.32 10.48 23.06
N ASP A 214 -1.28 11.49 23.91
CA ASP A 214 -0.51 12.72 23.71
C ASP A 214 1.01 12.59 23.96
N ALA A 215 1.42 11.51 24.64
CA ALA A 215 2.80 11.28 25.07
C ALA A 215 3.72 10.78 23.94
N CYS A 216 3.17 10.13 22.91
CA CYS A 216 3.95 9.68 21.75
C CYS A 216 3.94 10.69 20.60
N THR A 217 2.86 11.47 20.43
CA THR A 217 2.68 12.45 19.34
C THR A 217 3.68 13.60 19.39
N ARG A 218 4.13 14.03 20.59
CA ARG A 218 5.13 15.12 20.72
C ARG A 218 6.57 14.67 20.52
N ALA A 219 6.90 13.44 20.94
CA ALA A 219 8.26 12.92 20.84
C ALA A 219 8.58 12.25 19.48
N ALA A 220 7.56 11.95 18.65
CA ALA A 220 7.75 11.48 17.28
C ALA A 220 7.87 12.60 16.22
N GLY A 221 7.75 13.87 16.63
CA GLY A 221 7.95 15.04 15.76
C GLY A 221 6.95 15.23 14.62
N VAL A 222 6.13 14.25 14.26
CA VAL A 222 5.22 14.32 13.11
C VAL A 222 3.99 13.43 13.36
N GLY A 223 2.79 13.97 13.20
CA GLY A 223 1.50 13.26 13.33
C GLY A 223 1.27 12.14 12.30
N GLY A 224 2.08 11.07 12.40
CA GLY A 224 2.01 9.86 11.58
C GLY A 224 1.13 8.78 12.20
N THR A 225 0.66 7.86 11.36
CA THR A 225 0.18 6.56 11.82
C THR A 225 1.33 5.81 12.46
N ALA A 226 1.06 5.07 13.53
CA ALA A 226 2.13 4.39 14.23
C ALA A 226 2.69 3.18 13.49
N LEU A 227 1.81 2.54 12.70
CA LEU A 227 2.19 1.59 11.69
C LEU A 227 2.33 2.30 10.34
N TRP A 228 3.32 1.87 9.58
CA TRP A 228 3.63 2.29 8.20
C TRP A 228 4.08 1.07 7.38
N GLY A 229 4.04 1.23 6.06
CA GLY A 229 4.38 0.16 5.11
C GLY A 229 3.17 -0.67 4.68
N ALA A 230 2.72 -0.49 3.44
CA ALA A 230 1.67 -1.28 2.81
C ALA A 230 2.27 -2.43 1.97
N TYR A 231 3.16 -3.22 2.58
CA TYR A 231 3.98 -4.17 1.84
C TYR A 231 3.46 -5.60 1.86
N ALA A 232 2.51 -5.92 2.75
CA ALA A 232 1.90 -7.25 2.83
C ALA A 232 0.49 -7.19 3.43
N TYR A 233 -0.55 -7.31 2.60
CA TYR A 233 -1.93 -7.19 3.04
C TYR A 233 -2.95 -7.96 2.18
N HIS A 234 -4.11 -8.23 2.77
CA HIS A 234 -5.33 -8.66 2.09
C HIS A 234 -6.37 -7.55 2.18
N ILE A 235 -7.18 -7.39 1.13
CA ILE A 235 -8.26 -6.40 1.08
C ILE A 235 -9.47 -7.00 0.37
N ASN A 236 -10.67 -6.75 0.89
CA ASN A 236 -11.90 -7.16 0.21
C ASN A 236 -12.43 -6.07 -0.74
N LYS A 237 -13.44 -6.43 -1.53
CA LYS A 237 -14.04 -5.52 -2.51
C LYS A 237 -14.64 -4.26 -1.86
N ALA A 238 -15.32 -4.40 -0.73
CA ALA A 238 -15.94 -3.26 -0.03
C ALA A 238 -14.90 -2.22 0.43
N ALA A 239 -13.78 -2.67 1.00
CA ALA A 239 -12.67 -1.78 1.38
C ALA A 239 -12.03 -1.11 0.18
N TYR A 240 -11.83 -1.84 -0.92
CA TYR A 240 -11.30 -1.26 -2.16
C TYR A 240 -12.25 -0.19 -2.73
N GLU A 241 -13.54 -0.49 -2.83
CA GLU A 241 -14.56 0.45 -3.31
C GLU A 241 -14.64 1.70 -2.42
N ALA A 242 -14.54 1.55 -1.10
CA ALA A 242 -14.48 2.67 -0.16
C ALA A 242 -13.26 3.57 -0.42
N ILE A 243 -12.09 2.97 -0.70
CA ILE A 243 -10.88 3.72 -1.09
C ILE A 243 -11.12 4.46 -2.41
N ILE A 244 -11.57 3.78 -3.45
CA ILE A 244 -11.75 4.37 -4.78
C ILE A 244 -12.80 5.49 -4.76
N SER A 245 -13.94 5.25 -4.12
CA SER A 245 -15.00 6.25 -3.96
C SER A 245 -14.48 7.51 -3.28
N ALA A 246 -13.78 7.35 -2.14
CA ALA A 246 -13.19 8.49 -1.43
C ALA A 246 -12.15 9.25 -2.28
N LEU A 247 -11.32 8.55 -3.06
CA LEU A 247 -10.26 9.18 -3.86
C LEU A 247 -10.76 9.78 -5.18
N ARG A 248 -11.87 9.30 -5.73
CA ARG A 248 -12.58 9.92 -6.87
C ARG A 248 -13.25 11.23 -6.48
N ASN A 249 -13.69 11.31 -5.24
CA ASN A 249 -14.37 12.50 -4.71
C ASN A 249 -13.41 13.53 -4.08
N ASP A 250 -12.15 13.16 -3.84
CA ASP A 250 -11.17 13.99 -3.15
C ASP A 250 -9.75 13.78 -3.71
N VAL A 251 -9.35 14.55 -4.74
CA VAL A 251 -7.95 14.56 -5.21
C VAL A 251 -7.01 15.05 -4.10
N GLY A 252 -7.49 15.88 -3.18
CA GLY A 252 -6.79 16.27 -1.95
C GLY A 252 -6.41 15.07 -1.08
N GLY A 253 -7.17 13.98 -1.19
CA GLY A 253 -6.96 12.65 -0.62
C GLY A 253 -5.76 11.91 -1.17
N LEU A 254 -5.30 12.28 -2.37
CA LEU A 254 -4.08 11.79 -3.01
C LEU A 254 -2.94 12.80 -2.92
N LEU A 255 -3.22 14.06 -3.22
CA LEU A 255 -2.23 15.12 -3.41
C LEU A 255 -2.57 16.32 -2.54
N TRP A 256 -1.65 16.74 -1.68
CA TRP A 256 -1.89 17.85 -0.77
C TRP A 256 -0.80 18.91 -0.84
N LYS A 257 -1.14 20.13 -0.48
CA LYS A 257 -0.21 21.26 -0.44
C LYS A 257 -0.56 22.15 0.75
N GLY A 258 0.33 22.20 1.73
CA GLY A 258 0.24 23.15 2.83
C GLY A 258 0.45 24.60 2.37
N LYS A 259 -0.03 25.57 3.15
CA LYS A 259 -0.03 27.01 2.80
C LYS A 259 1.33 27.56 2.36
N ARG A 260 2.43 27.05 2.92
CA ARG A 260 3.81 27.51 2.66
C ARG A 260 4.59 26.59 1.70
N MET A 261 3.99 25.52 1.21
CA MET A 261 4.66 24.57 0.33
C MET A 261 4.71 25.13 -1.10
N ARG A 262 5.84 24.96 -1.80
CA ARG A 262 5.98 25.39 -3.19
C ARG A 262 5.27 24.44 -4.16
N ALA A 263 5.33 23.14 -3.88
CA ALA A 263 4.77 22.07 -4.70
C ALA A 263 3.74 21.25 -3.90
N TYR A 264 2.89 20.50 -4.62
CA TYR A 264 2.09 19.43 -4.02
C TYR A 264 2.98 18.27 -3.59
N VAL A 265 2.50 17.48 -2.64
CA VAL A 265 3.11 16.24 -2.14
C VAL A 265 2.07 15.13 -2.25
N ALA A 266 2.51 13.93 -2.67
CA ALA A 266 1.66 12.76 -2.71
C ALA A 266 1.51 12.16 -1.30
N LYS A 267 0.30 11.74 -0.95
CA LYS A 267 0.06 10.96 0.28
C LYS A 267 0.48 9.51 0.03
N PRO A 268 1.34 8.96 0.89
CA PRO A 268 1.68 7.53 0.85
C PRO A 268 0.44 6.64 0.99
N ILE A 269 0.43 5.51 0.28
CA ILE A 269 -0.69 4.57 0.24
C ILE A 269 -1.01 3.97 1.62
N ASP A 270 0.01 3.73 2.44
CA ASP A 270 -0.11 3.20 3.81
C ASP A 270 -0.87 4.14 4.75
N LYS A 271 -0.93 5.44 4.44
CA LYS A 271 -1.80 6.40 5.12
C LYS A 271 -3.20 6.46 4.52
N ILE A 272 -3.33 6.24 3.21
CA ILE A 272 -4.61 6.32 2.51
C ILE A 272 -5.50 5.13 2.89
N MET A 273 -5.00 3.91 2.68
CA MET A 273 -5.76 2.66 2.85
C MET A 273 -6.50 2.59 4.20
N PRO A 274 -5.81 2.56 5.37
CA PRO A 274 -6.49 2.32 6.63
C PRO A 274 -7.44 3.48 6.96
N ARG A 275 -7.09 4.72 6.61
CA ARG A 275 -7.95 5.88 6.88
C ARG A 275 -9.25 5.85 6.10
N ARG A 276 -9.21 5.51 4.80
CA ARG A 276 -10.42 5.48 3.97
C ARG A 276 -11.31 4.29 4.31
N VAL A 277 -10.71 3.13 4.59
CA VAL A 277 -11.45 1.93 5.03
C VAL A 277 -12.14 2.20 6.37
N MET A 278 -11.43 2.71 7.39
CA MET A 278 -12.03 3.03 8.69
C MET A 278 -13.08 4.15 8.60
N ALA A 279 -12.87 5.17 7.76
CA ALA A 279 -13.84 6.25 7.59
C ALA A 279 -15.18 5.76 6.98
N ALA A 280 -15.16 4.64 6.26
CA ALA A 280 -16.35 3.96 5.75
C ALA A 280 -16.99 3.01 6.77
N GLY A 281 -16.51 2.97 8.02
CA GLY A 281 -16.99 2.06 9.06
C GLY A 281 -16.51 0.61 8.91
N LEU A 282 -15.56 0.36 8.01
CA LEU A 282 -15.03 -0.97 7.73
C LEU A 282 -13.85 -1.31 8.66
N LYS A 283 -13.60 -2.61 8.84
CA LYS A 283 -12.65 -3.15 9.80
C LYS A 283 -11.25 -3.26 9.21
N VAL A 284 -10.28 -2.63 9.86
CA VAL A 284 -8.86 -2.81 9.57
C VAL A 284 -8.20 -3.59 10.70
N ARG A 285 -7.59 -4.73 10.36
CA ARG A 285 -6.92 -5.63 11.32
C ARG A 285 -5.45 -5.79 11.00
N VAL A 286 -4.66 -6.06 12.02
CA VAL A 286 -3.22 -6.25 11.95
C VAL A 286 -2.87 -7.53 12.70
N VAL A 287 -2.06 -8.40 12.11
CA VAL A 287 -1.62 -9.63 12.79
C VAL A 287 -0.66 -9.31 13.95
N LYS A 288 -0.86 -9.93 15.11
CA LYS A 288 0.02 -9.78 16.27
C LYS A 288 1.43 -10.28 16.00
N GLN A 289 1.52 -11.35 15.20
CA GLN A 289 2.76 -11.96 14.74
C GLN A 289 2.85 -11.84 13.21
N PRO A 290 3.64 -10.88 12.68
CA PRO A 290 3.85 -10.74 11.25
C PRO A 290 4.52 -12.00 10.70
N VAL A 291 4.10 -12.42 9.51
CA VAL A 291 4.65 -13.59 8.81
C VAL A 291 5.42 -13.20 7.55
N ILE A 292 5.48 -11.89 7.29
CA ILE A 292 6.13 -11.26 6.15
C ILE A 292 6.88 -10.04 6.64
N PHE A 293 8.15 -9.91 6.23
CA PHE A 293 9.10 -8.92 6.71
C PHE A 293 9.73 -8.18 5.55
N ARG A 294 10.23 -6.97 5.80
CA ARG A 294 10.96 -6.20 4.80
C ARG A 294 12.37 -6.78 4.63
N ALA A 295 12.79 -7.02 3.40
CA ALA A 295 14.10 -7.58 3.10
C ALA A 295 15.23 -6.53 3.18
N PRO A 296 16.46 -6.91 3.59
CA PRO A 296 17.53 -5.96 3.94
C PRO A 296 18.28 -5.30 2.77
N MET A 297 17.98 -5.58 1.49
CA MET A 297 18.81 -5.10 0.37
C MET A 297 18.15 -4.23 -0.68
N LEU A 298 16.83 -4.14 -0.66
CA LEU A 298 16.14 -3.43 -1.73
C LEU A 298 16.09 -1.97 -1.36
N THR A 299 17.23 -1.30 -1.60
CA THR A 299 17.39 0.13 -1.44
C THR A 299 16.20 0.79 -2.10
N SER A 300 15.37 1.43 -1.29
CA SER A 300 14.13 1.97 -1.80
C SER A 300 14.49 3.04 -2.81
N ARG A 301 14.17 2.83 -4.09
CA ARG A 301 14.38 3.83 -5.15
C ARG A 301 13.63 5.15 -4.90
N ILE A 302 12.74 5.14 -3.91
CA ILE A 302 11.87 6.24 -3.50
C ILE A 302 12.35 6.84 -2.16
N HIS A 303 12.91 6.00 -1.28
CA HIS A 303 13.04 6.27 0.15
C HIS A 303 14.35 5.71 0.75
N THR A 304 15.48 5.80 0.04
CA THR A 304 16.77 5.23 0.49
C THR A 304 17.18 5.64 1.91
N GLN A 305 16.88 6.88 2.28
CA GLN A 305 17.13 7.43 3.62
C GLN A 305 16.41 6.70 4.76
N TRP A 306 15.41 5.87 4.46
CA TRP A 306 14.61 5.13 5.44
C TRP A 306 14.97 3.64 5.51
N ASP A 307 15.82 3.14 4.61
CA ASP A 307 16.11 1.70 4.51
C ASP A 307 16.73 1.14 5.80
N ALA A 308 17.73 1.83 6.37
CA ALA A 308 18.34 1.41 7.63
C ALA A 308 17.32 1.35 8.79
N GLU A 309 16.35 2.27 8.82
CA GLU A 309 15.29 2.27 9.84
C GLU A 309 14.30 1.11 9.62
N PHE A 310 14.03 0.73 8.37
CA PHE A 310 13.24 -0.47 8.05
C PHE A 310 13.94 -1.76 8.48
N CYS A 311 15.26 -1.85 8.31
CA CYS A 311 16.02 -3.01 8.78
C CYS A 311 16.00 -3.09 10.32
N LYS A 312 16.28 -1.98 11.02
CA LYS A 312 16.17 -1.93 12.50
C LYS A 312 14.78 -2.29 13.01
N SER A 313 13.75 -1.85 12.29
CA SER A 313 12.36 -2.18 12.59
C SER A 313 12.09 -3.68 12.46
N THR A 314 12.63 -4.29 11.42
CA THR A 314 12.53 -5.74 11.17
C THR A 314 13.30 -6.53 12.23
N ASP A 315 14.51 -6.10 12.60
CA ASP A 315 15.29 -6.69 13.70
C ASP A 315 14.49 -6.73 15.00
N LEU A 316 13.84 -5.60 15.34
CA LEU A 316 13.05 -5.50 16.57
C LEU A 316 11.87 -6.47 16.54
N GLN A 317 11.19 -6.61 15.39
CA GLN A 317 10.09 -7.54 15.24
C GLN A 317 10.53 -8.99 15.38
N LEU A 318 11.61 -9.39 14.70
CA LEU A 318 12.13 -10.75 14.76
C LEU A 318 12.54 -11.11 16.20
N LYS A 319 13.33 -10.25 16.86
CA LYS A 319 13.77 -10.45 18.24
C LYS A 319 12.63 -10.48 19.26
N SER A 320 11.69 -9.55 19.16
CA SER A 320 10.65 -9.39 20.18
C SER A 320 9.49 -10.37 20.04
N ILE A 321 9.19 -10.82 18.81
CA ILE A 321 8.02 -11.65 18.51
C ILE A 321 8.39 -13.13 18.43
N TYR A 322 9.58 -13.44 17.91
CA TYR A 322 10.04 -14.81 17.68
C TYR A 322 11.11 -15.29 18.68
N GLY A 323 11.62 -14.39 19.52
CA GLY A 323 12.56 -14.70 20.61
C GLY A 323 14.03 -14.51 20.21
N ALA A 324 14.84 -14.11 21.20
CA ALA A 324 16.24 -13.70 21.00
C ALA A 324 17.25 -14.85 20.81
N ALA A 325 16.84 -16.11 20.92
CA ALA A 325 17.77 -17.22 21.02
C ALA A 325 18.33 -17.67 19.66
N ASP A 326 17.54 -17.76 18.60
CA ASP A 326 18.01 -18.34 17.32
C ASP A 326 17.29 -17.78 16.05
N ASN A 327 16.45 -16.75 16.19
CA ASN A 327 15.45 -16.35 15.17
C ASN A 327 15.60 -14.89 14.67
N ASP A 328 16.81 -14.48 14.25
CA ASP A 328 17.11 -13.07 13.93
C ASP A 328 16.89 -12.71 12.45
N TRP A 329 17.47 -13.45 11.51
CA TRP A 329 17.29 -13.25 10.06
C TRP A 329 17.44 -14.56 9.28
N ASP A 330 18.06 -15.56 9.90
CA ASP A 330 18.24 -16.89 9.34
C ASP A 330 16.91 -17.66 9.24
N ASP A 331 15.86 -17.18 9.89
CA ASP A 331 14.49 -17.69 9.72
C ASP A 331 13.72 -17.00 8.60
N VAL A 332 14.27 -15.94 8.02
CA VAL A 332 13.68 -15.27 6.88
C VAL A 332 14.25 -15.92 5.62
N TRP A 333 13.41 -16.12 4.61
CA TRP A 333 13.89 -16.60 3.31
C TRP A 333 14.61 -15.48 2.59
N LEU A 334 15.91 -15.37 2.80
CA LEU A 334 16.76 -14.38 2.16
C LEU A 334 17.44 -14.97 0.91
N THR A 335 17.78 -14.14 -0.06
CA THR A 335 18.72 -14.53 -1.12
C THR A 335 20.15 -14.58 -0.59
N ASP A 336 21.08 -15.16 -1.36
CA ASP A 336 22.49 -15.21 -1.00
C ASP A 336 23.08 -13.81 -0.80
N GLU A 337 22.68 -12.84 -1.64
CA GLU A 337 23.09 -11.44 -1.48
C GLU A 337 22.53 -10.84 -0.18
N GLU A 338 21.26 -11.09 0.13
CA GLU A 338 20.62 -10.58 1.34
C GLU A 338 21.28 -11.16 2.60
N HIS A 339 21.68 -12.43 2.56
CA HIS A 339 22.48 -13.05 3.61
C HIS A 339 23.85 -12.36 3.77
N CYS A 340 24.51 -11.93 2.70
CA CYS A 340 25.76 -11.16 2.79
C CYS A 340 25.58 -9.82 3.50
N VAL A 341 24.45 -9.12 3.29
CA VAL A 341 24.17 -7.84 3.96
C VAL A 341 23.85 -8.01 5.43
N VAL A 342 23.06 -9.02 5.79
CA VAL A 342 22.82 -9.39 7.19
C VAL A 342 24.14 -9.75 7.88
N LYS A 343 24.99 -10.54 7.22
CA LYS A 343 26.31 -10.91 7.76
C LYS A 343 27.18 -9.68 7.98
N TYR A 344 27.24 -8.77 7.01
CA TYR A 344 27.99 -7.52 7.14
C TYR A 344 27.48 -6.70 8.34
N GLN A 345 26.16 -6.57 8.50
CA GLN A 345 25.59 -5.85 9.64
C GLN A 345 25.95 -6.50 10.97
N ARG A 346 25.94 -7.83 11.07
CA ARG A 346 26.34 -8.56 12.29
C ARG A 346 27.81 -8.33 12.64
N GLU A 347 28.68 -8.25 11.63
CA GLU A 347 30.13 -8.04 11.82
C GLU A 347 30.48 -6.58 12.13
N ASN A 348 29.74 -5.62 11.58
CA ASN A 348 30.12 -4.20 11.61
C ASN A 348 29.16 -3.31 12.45
N GLY A 349 27.98 -3.81 12.81
CA GLY A 349 26.98 -3.09 13.60
C GLY A 349 26.16 -2.04 12.83
N GLU A 350 26.34 -1.94 11.52
CA GLU A 350 25.71 -0.92 10.68
C GLU A 350 24.93 -1.54 9.51
N TRP A 351 23.73 -0.99 9.25
CA TRP A 351 22.86 -1.34 8.13
C TRP A 351 23.15 -0.50 6.89
#